data_AF-A0A7L2WX81-F1
#
_entry.id   AF-A0A7L2WX81-F1
#
_cell.length_a   1.000
_cell.length_b   1.000
_cell.length_c   1.000
_cell.angle_alpha   90.00
_cell.angle_beta   90.00
_cell.angle_gamma   90.00
#
_symmetry.space_group_name_H-M   'P 1'
#
loop_
_entity.id
_entity.type
_entity.pdbx_description
1 polymer ?
#
loop_
_entity_poly.entity_id
_entity_poly.type
_entity_poly.pdbx_seq_one_letter_code
_entity_poly.pdbx_strand_id
1 'polypeptide(L)'
;QSLCTLRGCCWSPQSDTNVPWCFFSSSHGYRVDGRLQKTQEGFQATLTRLSSPSLFGNDINTVLLTAEYQTQSRFRFKITDPKTQRFEVPHEHVGPFSGPAASSLKYTVDV
;
A
#
# COMPACT_ATOMS: atom_id res chain seq x y z
N GLN A 1 5.94 -0.19 27.20
CA GLN A 1 6.84 0.88 26.73
C GLN A 1 8.02 0.36 25.90
N SER A 2 8.95 -0.44 26.42
CA SER A 2 10.22 -0.79 25.72
C SER A 2 10.05 -1.37 24.31
N LEU A 3 9.10 -2.31 24.12
CA LEU A 3 8.81 -2.86 22.78
C LEU A 3 8.25 -1.79 21.82
N CYS A 4 7.49 -0.82 22.33
CA CYS A 4 6.94 0.27 21.53
C CYS A 4 8.06 1.16 20.98
N THR A 5 8.98 1.56 21.86
CA THR A 5 10.15 2.37 21.51
C THR A 5 11.09 1.60 20.57
N LEU A 6 11.32 0.31 20.81
CA LEU A 6 12.12 -0.54 19.92
C LEU A 6 11.53 -0.61 18.51
N ARG A 7 10.21 -0.63 18.39
CA ARG A 7 9.48 -0.58 17.12
C ARG A 7 9.40 0.82 16.51
N GLY A 8 9.95 1.85 17.16
CA GLY A 8 9.90 3.23 16.67
C GLY A 8 8.50 3.87 16.72
N CYS A 9 7.59 3.29 17.50
CA CYS A 9 6.20 3.74 17.62
C CYS A 9 6.02 4.81 18.71
N CYS A 10 4.84 5.42 18.75
CA CYS A 10 4.44 6.37 19.79
C CYS A 10 3.86 5.64 21.00
N TRP A 11 4.33 5.97 22.21
CA TRP A 11 3.85 5.42 23.47
C TRP A 11 2.99 6.46 24.21
N SER A 12 1.71 6.16 24.40
CA SER A 12 0.76 7.01 25.13
C SER A 12 -0.22 6.13 25.91
N PRO A 13 0.04 5.84 27.20
CA PRO A 13 -0.87 5.03 28.01
C PRO A 13 -2.22 5.74 28.19
N GLN A 14 -3.30 4.98 28.12
CA GLN A 14 -4.67 5.47 28.19
C GLN A 14 -5.43 4.79 29.31
N SER A 15 -6.42 5.48 29.89
CA SER A 15 -7.30 4.89 30.91
C SER A 15 -8.23 3.83 30.35
N ASP A 16 -8.68 4.01 29.10
CA ASP A 16 -9.46 3.03 28.36
C ASP A 16 -8.51 2.00 27.74
N THR A 17 -8.71 0.72 28.10
CA THR A 17 -7.90 -0.41 27.61
C THR A 17 -8.14 -0.73 26.14
N ASN A 18 -9.23 -0.24 25.53
CA ASN A 18 -9.51 -0.42 24.11
C ASN A 18 -8.72 0.54 23.23
N VAL A 19 -8.16 1.61 23.80
CA VAL A 19 -7.32 2.55 23.05
C VAL A 19 -5.88 2.04 23.05
N PRO A 20 -5.25 1.87 21.89
CA PRO A 20 -3.91 1.31 21.82
C PRO A 20 -2.89 2.23 22.48
N TRP A 21 -2.23 1.74 23.53
CA TRP A 21 -1.16 2.48 24.22
C TRP A 21 0.11 2.67 23.37
N CYS A 22 0.28 1.83 22.36
CA CYS A 22 1.38 1.90 21.41
C CYS A 22 0.82 1.91 19.99
N PHE A 23 1.09 2.96 19.23
CA PHE A 23 0.53 3.17 17.90
C PHE A 23 1.60 3.70 16.92
N PHE A 24 1.35 3.52 15.63
CA PHE A 24 2.29 3.94 14.59
C PHE A 24 2.51 5.45 14.59
N SER A 25 3.77 5.85 14.43
CA SER A 25 4.17 7.21 14.08
C SER A 25 4.02 7.43 12.56
N SER A 26 4.09 8.70 12.13
CA SER A 26 4.17 9.07 10.71
C SER A 26 5.49 8.67 10.02
N SER A 27 6.47 8.15 10.77
CA SER A 27 7.74 7.66 10.20
C SER A 27 7.65 6.21 9.70
N HIS A 28 6.53 5.52 9.94
CA HIS A 28 6.25 4.20 9.40
C HIS A 28 5.48 4.29 8.09
N GLY A 29 5.74 3.35 7.18
CA GLY A 29 5.06 3.27 5.89
C GLY A 29 6.00 3.49 4.71
N TYR A 30 5.44 3.98 3.61
CA TYR A 30 6.15 4.18 2.35
C TYR A 30 5.85 5.59 1.83
N ARG A 31 6.77 6.10 1.01
CA ARG A 31 6.57 7.32 0.23
C ARG A 31 6.58 7.00 -1.26
N VAL A 32 5.85 7.78 -2.04
CA VAL A 32 5.99 7.76 -3.51
C VAL A 32 7.41 8.18 -3.87
N ASP A 33 8.06 7.39 -4.71
CA ASP A 33 9.38 7.65 -5.24
C ASP A 33 9.25 8.16 -6.68
N GLY A 34 9.50 9.45 -6.88
CA GLY A 34 9.34 10.12 -8.16
C GLY A 34 7.89 10.49 -8.47
N ARG A 35 7.45 10.25 -9.72
CA ARG A 35 6.13 10.63 -10.23
C ARG A 35 5.29 9.41 -10.58
N LEU A 36 3.98 9.57 -10.43
CA LEU A 36 2.98 8.66 -10.97
C LEU A 36 3.19 8.46 -12.47
N GLN A 37 3.29 7.21 -12.90
CA GLN A 37 3.41 6.81 -14.30
C GLN A 37 2.03 6.43 -14.82
N LYS A 38 1.53 7.11 -15.85
CA LYS A 38 0.26 6.73 -16.47
C LYS A 38 0.41 5.42 -17.25
N THR A 39 -0.57 4.54 -17.17
CA THR A 39 -0.67 3.32 -17.97
C THR A 39 -1.95 3.35 -18.80
N GLN A 40 -2.15 2.35 -19.66
CA GLN A 40 -3.37 2.22 -20.44
C GLN A 40 -4.59 1.94 -19.54
N GLU A 41 -4.40 1.19 -18.46
CA GLU A 41 -5.41 0.76 -17.49
C GLU A 41 -5.62 1.78 -16.36
N GLY A 42 -4.61 2.61 -16.06
CA GLY A 42 -4.65 3.59 -14.98
C GLY A 42 -3.28 4.22 -14.71
N PHE A 43 -2.64 3.84 -13.61
CA PHE A 43 -1.33 4.37 -13.25
C PHE A 43 -0.49 3.39 -12.41
N GLN A 44 0.79 3.67 -12.32
CA GLN A 44 1.73 3.01 -11.43
C GLN A 44 2.51 4.02 -10.59
N ALA A 45 2.91 3.61 -9.39
CA ALA A 45 3.83 4.35 -8.55
C ALA A 45 4.81 3.40 -7.86
N THR A 46 6.10 3.71 -7.95
CA THR A 46 7.11 3.10 -7.09
C THR A 46 6.98 3.69 -5.70
N LEU A 47 6.89 2.83 -4.69
CA LEU A 47 6.85 3.23 -3.29
C LEU A 47 8.11 2.74 -2.59
N THR A 48 8.77 3.63 -1.86
CA THR A 48 9.99 3.33 -1.11
C THR A 48 9.72 3.42 0.39
N ARG A 49 10.12 2.38 1.13
CA ARG A 49 9.90 2.26 2.57
C ARG A 49 10.58 3.40 3.31
N LEU A 50 9.88 4.01 4.26
CA LEU A 50 10.46 4.98 5.17
C LEU A 50 11.42 4.28 6.14
N SER A 51 12.48 4.97 6.54
CA SER A 51 13.46 4.44 7.48
C SER A 51 12.83 4.31 8.88
N SER A 52 12.37 3.10 9.19
CA SER A 52 11.72 2.72 10.45
C SER A 52 12.16 1.32 10.88
N PRO A 53 12.20 1.00 12.18
CA PRO A 53 12.52 -0.34 12.65
C PRO A 53 11.62 -1.41 12.02
N SER A 54 12.15 -2.62 11.86
CA SER A 54 11.34 -3.76 11.42
C SER A 54 10.43 -4.23 12.56
N LEU A 55 9.18 -4.54 12.24
CA LEU A 55 8.23 -5.09 13.22
C LEU A 55 8.33 -6.61 13.33
N PHE A 56 8.45 -7.27 12.17
CA PHE A 56 8.36 -8.74 12.03
C PHE A 56 9.44 -9.33 11.10
N GLY A 57 10.40 -8.53 10.64
CA GLY A 57 11.44 -8.95 9.70
C GLY A 57 10.99 -8.93 8.24
N ASN A 58 11.95 -9.15 7.33
CA ASN A 58 11.74 -9.31 5.88
C ASN A 58 10.97 -8.16 5.20
N ASP A 59 11.23 -6.92 5.60
CA ASP A 59 10.65 -5.75 4.96
C ASP A 59 11.07 -5.64 3.49
N ILE A 60 10.12 -5.27 2.62
CA ILE A 60 10.36 -5.07 1.18
C ILE A 60 10.58 -3.59 0.93
N ASN A 61 11.83 -3.16 0.76
CA ASN A 61 12.16 -1.72 0.68
C ASN A 61 11.49 -0.97 -0.49
N THR A 62 11.25 -1.65 -1.61
CA THR A 62 10.65 -1.06 -2.80
C THR A 62 9.48 -1.92 -3.23
N VAL A 63 8.29 -1.32 -3.29
CA VAL A 63 7.08 -1.97 -3.79
C VAL A 63 6.49 -1.16 -4.94
N LEU A 64 5.72 -1.81 -5.80
CA LEU A 64 5.04 -1.20 -6.94
C LEU A 64 3.54 -1.16 -6.66
N LEU A 65 2.97 0.03 -6.60
CA LEU A 65 1.54 0.24 -6.69
C LEU A 65 1.12 0.23 -8.16
N THR A 66 0.20 -0.65 -8.52
CA THR A 66 -0.45 -0.68 -9.83
C THR A 66 -1.94 -0.46 -9.65
N ALA A 67 -2.47 0.56 -10.30
CA ALA A 67 -3.85 1.00 -10.21
C ALA A 67 -4.55 0.86 -11.57
N GLU A 68 -5.76 0.29 -11.55
CA GLU A 68 -6.58 -0.05 -12.71
C GLU A 68 -7.97 0.57 -12.55
N TYR A 69 -8.35 1.44 -13.49
CA TYR A 69 -9.70 1.98 -13.62
C TYR A 69 -10.57 0.99 -14.39
N GLN A 70 -10.92 -0.13 -13.77
CA GLN A 70 -11.54 -1.25 -14.47
C GLN A 70 -12.93 -0.94 -15.03
N THR A 71 -13.76 -0.23 -14.26
CA THR A 71 -15.08 0.24 -14.69
C THR A 71 -15.40 1.60 -14.08
N GLN A 72 -16.50 2.24 -14.53
CA GLN A 72 -17.03 3.47 -13.95
C GLN A 72 -17.27 3.39 -12.44
N SER A 73 -17.47 2.19 -11.88
CA SER A 73 -17.78 1.96 -10.47
C SER A 73 -16.87 0.94 -9.80
N ARG A 74 -15.78 0.52 -10.46
CA ARG A 74 -14.83 -0.45 -9.93
C ARG A 74 -13.40 0.02 -10.17
N PHE A 75 -12.75 0.38 -9.06
CA PHE A 75 -11.32 0.61 -8.98
C PHE A 75 -10.63 -0.65 -8.46
N ARG A 76 -9.46 -0.97 -8.99
CA ARG A 76 -8.58 -2.00 -8.41
C ARG A 76 -7.19 -1.41 -8.26
N PHE A 77 -6.53 -1.75 -7.16
CA PHE A 77 -5.11 -1.55 -7.04
C PHE A 77 -4.45 -2.78 -6.43
N LYS A 78 -3.17 -2.97 -6.72
CA LYS A 78 -2.32 -3.95 -6.04
C LYS A 78 -0.98 -3.34 -5.68
N ILE A 79 -0.41 -3.79 -4.58
CA ILE A 79 0.95 -3.46 -4.16
C ILE A 79 1.77 -4.74 -4.23
N THR A 80 2.78 -4.76 -5.09
CA THR A 80 3.57 -5.95 -5.38
C THR A 80 5.06 -5.69 -5.18
N ASP A 81 5.84 -6.74 -4.95
CA ASP A 81 7.29 -6.66 -5.04
C ASP A 81 7.68 -6.68 -6.54
N PRO A 82 8.33 -5.63 -7.07
CA PRO A 82 8.71 -5.59 -8.49
C PRO A 82 9.90 -6.50 -8.84
N LYS A 83 10.66 -6.98 -7.84
CA LYS A 83 11.84 -7.83 -8.05
C LYS A 83 11.54 -9.31 -7.86
N THR A 84 10.57 -9.64 -7.01
CA THR A 84 10.23 -11.02 -6.66
C THR A 84 8.74 -11.27 -6.87
N GLN A 85 8.40 -12.22 -7.73
CA GLN A 85 7.01 -12.65 -7.88
C GLN A 85 6.53 -13.31 -6.57
N ARG A 86 5.53 -12.70 -5.94
CA ARG A 86 4.89 -13.24 -4.74
C ARG A 86 3.64 -14.04 -5.14
N PHE A 87 3.14 -14.84 -4.21
CA PHE A 87 1.89 -15.57 -4.39
C PHE A 87 0.74 -14.59 -4.69
N GLU A 88 0.06 -14.80 -5.81
CA GLU A 88 -1.24 -14.20 -6.11
C GLU A 88 -2.29 -15.33 -6.10
N VAL A 89 -3.49 -15.06 -5.58
CA VAL A 89 -4.56 -16.07 -5.47
C VAL A 89 -4.97 -16.52 -6.88
N PRO A 90 -4.88 -17.83 -7.22
CA PRO A 90 -5.32 -18.34 -8.51
C PRO A 90 -6.85 -18.45 -8.53
N HIS A 91 -7.52 -17.31 -8.70
CA HIS A 91 -8.97 -17.24 -8.65
C HIS A 91 -9.61 -17.74 -9.95
N GLU A 92 -10.64 -18.60 -9.85
CA GLU A 92 -11.25 -19.26 -11.02
C GLU A 92 -11.99 -18.29 -11.97
N HIS A 93 -12.62 -17.23 -11.42
CA HIS A 93 -13.37 -16.24 -12.20
C HIS A 93 -12.72 -14.86 -12.36
N VAL A 94 -11.83 -14.46 -11.44
CA VAL A 94 -11.21 -13.12 -11.47
C VAL A 94 -9.92 -13.20 -12.28
N GLY A 95 -9.99 -12.78 -13.54
CA GLY A 95 -8.86 -12.71 -14.44
C GLY A 95 -8.07 -11.38 -14.36
N PRO A 96 -6.91 -11.31 -15.04
CA PRO A 96 -6.20 -10.05 -15.24
C PRO A 96 -7.06 -9.08 -16.07
N PHE A 97 -6.93 -7.79 -15.77
CA PHE A 97 -7.57 -6.74 -16.55
C PHE A 97 -6.68 -6.39 -17.76
N SER A 98 -7.27 -6.31 -18.94
CA SER A 98 -6.58 -6.01 -20.21
C SER A 98 -7.28 -4.92 -21.03
N GLY A 99 -8.25 -4.22 -20.42
CA GLY A 99 -8.98 -3.13 -21.07
C GLY A 99 -8.31 -1.77 -20.84
N PRO A 100 -8.65 -0.74 -21.63
CA PRO A 100 -8.29 0.63 -21.29
C PRO A 100 -8.99 1.08 -20.01
N ALA A 101 -8.43 2.09 -19.35
CA ALA A 101 -9.06 2.79 -18.26
C ALA A 101 -10.49 3.23 -18.63
N ALA A 102 -11.45 2.96 -17.75
CA ALA A 102 -12.83 3.35 -17.95
C ALA A 102 -12.98 4.89 -17.96
N SER A 103 -13.83 5.39 -18.85
CA SER A 103 -14.27 6.79 -18.86
C SER A 103 -15.43 7.02 -17.90
N SER A 104 -15.73 8.28 -17.56
CA SER A 104 -16.90 8.68 -16.74
C SER A 104 -16.95 8.02 -15.36
N LEU A 105 -15.82 8.03 -14.66
CA LEU A 105 -15.68 7.43 -13.32
C LEU A 105 -16.65 8.08 -12.31
N LYS A 106 -17.21 7.25 -11.42
CA LYS A 106 -18.05 7.68 -10.28
C LYS A 106 -17.24 7.90 -9.00
N TYR A 107 -15.92 7.89 -9.11
CA TYR A 107 -14.98 8.02 -8.01
C TYR A 107 -13.74 8.79 -8.47
N THR A 108 -13.03 9.38 -7.51
CA THR A 108 -11.71 9.98 -7.70
C THR A 108 -10.69 9.23 -6.86
N VAL A 109 -9.44 9.23 -7.30
CA VAL A 109 -8.32 8.58 -6.58
C VAL A 109 -7.24 9.64 -6.35
N ASP A 110 -6.94 9.88 -5.09
CA ASP A 110 -5.85 10.74 -4.64
C ASP A 110 -4.75 9.86 -4.04
N VAL A 111 -3.50 10.13 -4.41
CA VAL A 111 -2.30 9.37 -4.02
C VAL A 111 -1.33 10.28 -3.29
#